data_AF-A0A505H902-F1
#
_entry.id   AF-A0A505H902-F1
#
_cell.length_a   1.000
_cell.length_b   1.000
_cell.length_c   1.000
_cell.angle_alpha   90.00
_cell.angle_beta   90.00
_cell.angle_gamma   90.00
#
_symmetry.space_group_name_H-M   'P 1'
#
loop_
_entity.id
_entity.type
_entity.pdbx_description
1 polymer ?
#
loop_
_entity_poly.entity_id
_entity_poly.type
_entity_poly.pdbx_seq_one_letter_code
_entity_poly.pdbx_strand_id
1 'polypeptide(L)'
;MAIAIIWAGAVIIPKIVRNIRKNRYFASDEFQTHKQALSSFVAEHNAVSNYTSEIRAQGSFDLGVSTTGRHAHLATFENTSHHNYRRDRNIADYQSDHVHNCSLQVVRNASGDPIKYMMKYFEVPIDEESLRDAERLGNDISRLESAIENLYMRESSIRRSINPPAFILKYFADEFNEQVGVEVSPVTVPYPVYVFEYVSAGGNSSQRTTITLNSETVDALIERIDEKLKFRKSAAGQRALMTASLRNFIKRRDNHTCRYCSVSLAAEPHLLLEVDHIKPISKGGLSEIENLQTLCWRCNRSKSNKF
;
A
#
# COMPACT_ATOMS: atom_id res chain seq x y z
N MET A 1 -66.83 -21.40 39.06
CA MET A 1 -66.75 -20.42 37.95
C MET A 1 -65.96 -19.16 38.32
N ALA A 2 -66.26 -18.48 39.45
CA ALA A 2 -65.55 -17.25 39.83
C ALA A 2 -64.02 -17.38 39.95
N ILE A 3 -63.51 -18.47 40.55
CA ILE A 3 -62.06 -18.71 40.70
C ILE A 3 -61.36 -18.88 39.35
N ALA A 4 -61.99 -19.56 38.38
CA ALA A 4 -61.45 -19.75 37.03
C ALA A 4 -61.43 -18.44 36.23
N ILE A 5 -62.42 -17.56 36.42
CA ILE A 5 -62.46 -16.23 35.80
C ILE A 5 -61.39 -15.30 36.42
N ILE A 6 -61.20 -15.38 37.75
CA ILE A 6 -60.13 -14.65 38.45
C ILE A 6 -58.75 -15.14 38.01
N TRP A 7 -58.56 -16.46 37.86
CA TRP A 7 -57.32 -17.05 37.35
C TRP A 7 -57.06 -16.69 35.88
N ALA A 8 -58.08 -16.75 35.02
CA ALA A 8 -57.97 -16.33 33.63
C ALA A 8 -57.64 -14.83 33.54
N GLY A 9 -58.27 -13.98 34.35
CA GLY A 9 -57.94 -12.56 34.48
C GLY A 9 -56.50 -12.34 34.95
N ALA A 10 -56.04 -13.06 35.98
CA ALA A 10 -54.69 -12.97 36.51
C ALA A 10 -53.60 -13.38 35.51
N VAL A 11 -53.91 -14.23 34.52
CA VAL A 11 -52.97 -14.66 33.47
C VAL A 11 -53.07 -13.78 32.21
N ILE A 12 -54.28 -13.38 31.81
CA ILE A 12 -54.55 -12.65 30.57
C ILE A 12 -54.25 -11.16 30.73
N ILE A 13 -54.68 -10.52 31.83
CA ILE A 13 -54.51 -9.07 32.04
C ILE A 13 -53.02 -8.66 32.01
N PRO A 14 -52.09 -9.36 32.69
CA PRO A 14 -50.67 -9.00 32.62
C PRO A 14 -50.08 -9.14 31.21
N LYS A 15 -50.57 -10.08 30.39
CA LYS A 15 -50.14 -10.20 28.98
C LYS A 15 -50.60 -9.00 28.17
N ILE A 16 -51.87 -8.60 28.31
CA ILE A 16 -52.42 -7.41 27.64
C ILE A 16 -51.66 -6.15 28.06
N VAL A 17 -51.44 -5.95 29.37
CA VAL A 17 -50.70 -4.80 29.90
C VAL A 17 -49.27 -4.75 29.38
N ARG A 18 -48.56 -5.90 29.32
CA ARG A 18 -47.20 -5.97 28.76
C ARG A 18 -47.19 -5.57 27.28
N ASN A 19 -48.16 -6.03 26.49
CA ASN A 19 -48.23 -5.72 25.07
C ASN A 19 -48.53 -4.22 24.81
N ILE A 20 -49.41 -3.61 25.61
CA ILE A 20 -49.65 -2.16 25.56
C ILE A 20 -48.39 -1.37 25.92
N ARG A 21 -47.68 -1.77 26.99
CA ARG A 21 -46.42 -1.13 27.41
C ARG A 21 -45.32 -1.26 26.36
N LYS A 22 -45.22 -2.44 25.72
CA LYS A 22 -44.32 -2.70 24.59
C LYS A 22 -44.61 -1.74 23.43
N ASN A 23 -45.86 -1.69 22.97
CA ASN A 23 -46.24 -0.83 21.85
C ASN A 23 -45.99 0.65 22.17
N ARG A 24 -46.23 1.09 23.40
CA ARG A 24 -45.91 2.46 23.84
C ARG A 24 -44.40 2.73 23.84
N TYR A 25 -43.58 1.76 24.27
CA TYR A 25 -42.12 1.89 24.22
C TYR A 25 -41.62 1.97 22.78
N PHE A 26 -42.05 1.06 21.90
CA PHE A 26 -41.66 1.11 20.49
C PHE A 26 -42.21 2.33 19.75
N ALA A 27 -43.34 2.91 20.17
CA ALA A 27 -43.85 4.17 19.62
C ALA A 27 -43.27 5.42 20.29
N SER A 28 -42.38 5.28 21.28
CA SER A 28 -41.78 6.44 21.97
C SER A 28 -40.80 7.17 21.06
N ASP A 29 -40.72 8.50 21.21
CA ASP A 29 -39.79 9.34 20.45
C ASP A 29 -38.33 8.92 20.67
N GLU A 30 -37.98 8.50 21.90
CA GLU A 30 -36.65 7.97 22.24
C GLU A 30 -36.31 6.74 21.40
N PHE A 31 -37.18 5.71 21.39
CA PHE A 31 -36.94 4.49 20.62
C PHE A 31 -36.89 4.77 19.11
N GLN A 32 -37.79 5.61 18.60
CA GLN A 32 -37.81 5.97 17.19
C GLN A 32 -36.54 6.74 16.77
N THR A 33 -36.02 7.62 17.64
CA THR A 33 -34.76 8.33 17.40
C THR A 33 -33.59 7.36 17.31
N HIS A 34 -33.49 6.39 18.23
CA HIS A 34 -32.45 5.36 18.17
C HIS A 34 -32.58 4.48 16.92
N LYS A 35 -33.81 4.09 16.55
CA LYS A 35 -34.07 3.30 15.34
C LYS A 35 -33.66 4.05 14.07
N GLN A 36 -33.94 5.36 14.00
CA GLN A 36 -33.53 6.19 12.88
C GLN A 36 -32.01 6.38 12.84
N ALA A 37 -31.36 6.59 13.98
CA ALA A 37 -29.90 6.68 14.08
C ALA A 37 -29.21 5.40 13.59
N LEU A 38 -29.78 4.24 13.93
CA LEU A 38 -29.32 2.93 13.50
C LEU A 38 -29.52 2.72 11.99
N SER A 39 -30.68 3.10 11.44
CA SER A 39 -30.92 3.06 9.99
C SER A 39 -29.95 3.97 9.22
N SER A 40 -29.68 5.18 9.73
CA SER A 40 -28.68 6.08 9.17
C SER A 40 -27.29 5.48 9.21
N PHE A 41 -26.93 4.81 10.31
CA PHE A 41 -25.64 4.11 10.43
C PHE A 41 -25.50 3.00 9.39
N VAL A 42 -26.55 2.19 9.15
CA VAL A 42 -26.53 1.14 8.10
C VAL A 42 -26.29 1.73 6.72
N ALA A 43 -26.99 2.82 6.39
CA ALA A 43 -26.85 3.47 5.10
C ALA A 43 -25.42 3.99 4.88
N GLU A 44 -24.83 4.61 5.89
CA GLU A 44 -23.46 5.11 5.86
C GLU A 44 -22.44 3.98 5.78
N HIS A 45 -22.62 2.93 6.59
CA HIS A 45 -21.79 1.73 6.55
C HIS A 45 -21.77 1.11 5.15
N ASN A 46 -22.94 0.96 4.52
CA ASN A 46 -23.04 0.45 3.15
C ASN A 46 -22.39 1.40 2.14
N ALA A 47 -22.47 2.71 2.34
CA ALA A 47 -21.80 3.69 1.49
C ALA A 47 -20.27 3.56 1.58
N VAL A 48 -19.70 3.42 2.79
CA VAL A 48 -18.26 3.21 2.99
C VAL A 48 -17.82 1.87 2.41
N SER A 49 -18.61 0.80 2.58
CA SER A 49 -18.34 -0.50 1.96
C SER A 49 -18.32 -0.42 0.42
N ASN A 50 -19.27 0.30 -0.18
CA ASN A 50 -19.25 0.52 -1.63
C ASN A 50 -18.02 1.32 -2.06
N TYR A 51 -17.69 2.39 -1.34
CA TYR A 51 -16.50 3.21 -1.63
C TYR A 51 -15.19 2.40 -1.55
N THR A 52 -15.04 1.53 -0.56
CA THR A 52 -13.87 0.61 -0.49
C THR A 52 -13.79 -0.33 -1.70
N SER A 53 -14.94 -0.76 -2.23
CA SER A 53 -15.01 -1.63 -3.41
C SER A 53 -14.68 -0.88 -4.71
N GLU A 54 -15.16 0.36 -4.84
CA GLU A 54 -14.86 1.23 -5.98
C GLU A 54 -13.37 1.57 -6.07
N ILE A 55 -12.78 1.96 -4.94
CA ILE A 55 -11.34 2.24 -4.84
C ILE A 55 -10.52 1.04 -5.34
N ARG A 56 -10.90 -0.18 -4.93
CA ARG A 56 -10.25 -1.42 -5.37
C ARG A 56 -10.39 -1.64 -6.88
N ALA A 57 -11.57 -1.36 -7.43
CA ALA A 57 -11.86 -1.56 -8.86
C ALA A 57 -11.12 -0.57 -9.77
N GLN A 58 -10.78 0.62 -9.27
CA GLN A 58 -10.05 1.64 -10.04
C GLN A 58 -8.56 1.31 -10.24
N GLY A 59 -8.04 0.24 -9.63
CA GLY A 59 -6.64 -0.19 -9.81
C GLY A 59 -5.60 0.83 -9.33
N SER A 60 -6.01 1.81 -8.51
CA SER A 60 -5.23 3.03 -8.19
C SER A 60 -4.13 2.81 -7.13
N PHE A 61 -3.72 1.55 -6.90
CA PHE A 61 -2.90 1.17 -5.74
C PHE A 61 -1.69 0.29 -6.06
N ASP A 62 -1.34 0.15 -7.33
CA ASP A 62 -0.19 -0.65 -7.73
C ASP A 62 1.06 0.23 -7.81
N LEU A 63 1.99 0.03 -6.88
CA LEU A 63 3.26 0.79 -6.83
C LEU A 63 4.40 0.08 -7.56
N GLY A 64 4.13 -1.08 -8.15
CA GLY A 64 5.10 -1.86 -8.90
C GLY A 64 4.75 -3.34 -8.92
N VAL A 65 5.40 -4.08 -9.82
CA VAL A 65 5.12 -5.50 -10.08
C VAL A 65 6.34 -6.35 -9.81
N SER A 66 6.10 -7.59 -9.42
CA SER A 66 7.13 -8.57 -9.15
C SER A 66 7.96 -8.85 -10.40
N THR A 67 9.28 -8.83 -10.22
CA THR A 67 10.21 -9.24 -11.29
C THR A 67 10.18 -10.74 -11.58
N THR A 68 9.72 -11.57 -10.65
CA THR A 68 9.71 -13.03 -10.81
C THR A 68 8.42 -13.50 -11.43
N GLY A 69 8.50 -14.46 -12.35
CA GLY A 69 7.30 -15.06 -12.91
C GLY A 69 6.60 -14.24 -14.01
N ARG A 70 7.11 -13.04 -14.34
CA ARG A 70 6.59 -12.19 -15.43
C ARG A 70 6.30 -12.94 -16.74
N HIS A 71 7.14 -13.92 -17.05
CA HIS A 71 7.04 -14.77 -18.25
C HIS A 71 6.67 -16.22 -17.94
N ALA A 72 6.26 -16.54 -16.70
CA ALA A 72 5.94 -17.91 -16.28
C ALA A 72 4.77 -18.50 -17.09
N HIS A 73 3.83 -17.67 -17.52
CA HIS A 73 2.71 -18.07 -18.38
C HIS A 73 3.15 -18.60 -19.75
N LEU A 74 4.40 -18.36 -20.18
CA LEU A 74 4.94 -18.82 -21.46
C LEU A 74 5.51 -20.24 -21.41
N ALA A 75 5.56 -20.88 -20.23
CA ALA A 75 6.13 -22.20 -20.05
C ALA A 75 5.19 -23.12 -19.26
N THR A 76 5.28 -24.42 -19.51
CA THR A 76 4.62 -25.45 -18.71
C THR A 76 5.65 -26.25 -17.91
N PHE A 77 5.23 -26.76 -16.77
CA PHE A 77 6.07 -27.56 -15.87
C PHE A 77 5.39 -28.89 -15.57
N GLU A 78 6.14 -29.98 -15.64
CA GLU A 78 5.70 -31.33 -15.27
C GLU A 78 6.77 -32.01 -14.41
N ASN A 79 6.33 -32.75 -13.38
CA ASN A 79 7.21 -33.59 -12.57
C ASN A 79 7.33 -34.98 -13.19
N THR A 80 8.50 -35.30 -13.76
CA THR A 80 8.77 -36.56 -14.46
C THR A 80 9.36 -37.67 -13.57
N SER A 81 9.39 -37.49 -12.25
CA SER A 81 9.97 -38.47 -11.32
C SER A 81 9.18 -39.78 -11.27
N HIS A 82 9.87 -40.91 -11.44
CA HIS A 82 9.31 -42.25 -11.24
C HIS A 82 9.00 -42.59 -9.78
N HIS A 83 9.57 -41.84 -8.84
CA HIS A 83 9.25 -41.95 -7.43
C HIS A 83 8.11 -40.99 -7.08
N ASN A 84 7.14 -41.46 -6.28
CA ASN A 84 5.95 -40.73 -5.84
C ASN A 84 6.28 -39.63 -4.82
N TYR A 85 7.14 -38.69 -5.19
CA TYR A 85 7.50 -37.53 -4.37
C TYR A 85 6.37 -36.49 -4.41
N ARG A 86 5.75 -36.24 -3.26
CA ARG A 86 4.80 -35.12 -3.06
C ARG A 86 5.54 -33.78 -3.01
N ARG A 87 5.75 -33.17 -4.17
CA ARG A 87 6.41 -31.84 -4.34
C ARG A 87 5.43 -30.66 -4.35
N ASP A 88 4.15 -30.96 -4.18
CA ASP A 88 3.00 -30.07 -4.28
C ASP A 88 2.47 -29.58 -2.92
N ARG A 89 3.14 -29.92 -1.80
CA ARG A 89 2.71 -29.47 -0.47
C ARG A 89 2.79 -27.96 -0.29
N ASN A 90 3.78 -27.33 -0.94
CA ASN A 90 3.92 -25.89 -1.06
C ASN A 90 4.19 -25.61 -2.54
N ILE A 91 3.35 -24.77 -3.15
CA ILE A 91 3.44 -24.40 -4.56
C ILE A 91 3.73 -22.90 -4.61
N ALA A 92 4.81 -22.54 -5.28
CA ALA A 92 5.19 -21.15 -5.51
C ALA A 92 4.21 -20.49 -6.48
N ASP A 93 3.74 -19.29 -6.13
CA ASP A 93 2.87 -18.49 -7.00
C ASP A 93 3.69 -17.57 -7.90
N TYR A 94 3.87 -17.97 -9.16
CA TYR A 94 4.58 -17.16 -10.16
C TYR A 94 3.66 -16.28 -11.01
N GLN A 95 2.35 -16.28 -10.77
CA GLN A 95 1.37 -15.55 -11.58
C GLN A 95 0.98 -14.22 -10.95
N SER A 96 1.09 -14.08 -9.63
CA SER A 96 0.75 -12.85 -8.93
C SER A 96 1.81 -11.76 -9.10
N ASP A 97 1.36 -10.57 -9.50
CA ASP A 97 2.20 -9.38 -9.60
C ASP A 97 2.72 -8.89 -8.24
N HIS A 98 2.08 -9.30 -7.14
CA HIS A 98 2.49 -8.90 -5.78
C HIS A 98 3.21 -10.02 -5.02
N VAL A 99 3.55 -11.13 -5.68
CA VAL A 99 4.36 -12.21 -5.09
C VAL A 99 5.73 -12.29 -5.76
N HIS A 100 6.78 -12.13 -4.96
CA HIS A 100 8.16 -12.26 -5.38
C HIS A 100 8.79 -13.56 -4.88
N ASN A 101 8.95 -14.52 -5.79
CA ASN A 101 9.56 -15.82 -5.49
C ASN A 101 11.08 -15.69 -5.42
N CYS A 102 11.65 -15.91 -4.24
CA CYS A 102 13.05 -15.63 -3.98
C CYS A 102 13.70 -16.64 -3.03
N SER A 103 15.00 -16.46 -2.78
CA SER A 103 15.72 -17.32 -1.83
C SER A 103 15.29 -17.03 -0.40
N LEU A 104 15.46 -18.03 0.48
CA LEU A 104 15.21 -17.90 1.92
C LEU A 104 15.94 -16.70 2.55
N GLN A 105 17.14 -16.37 2.05
CA GLN A 105 17.89 -15.22 2.52
C GLN A 105 17.23 -13.89 2.13
N VAL A 106 16.67 -13.80 0.92
CA VAL A 106 15.95 -12.60 0.48
C VAL A 106 14.69 -12.40 1.31
N VAL A 107 13.90 -13.45 1.58
CA VAL A 107 12.74 -13.39 2.49
C VAL A 107 13.15 -12.82 3.85
N ARG A 108 14.18 -13.39 4.48
CA ARG A 108 14.66 -12.93 5.80
C ARG A 108 15.15 -11.48 5.78
N ASN A 109 15.87 -11.08 4.75
CA ASN A 109 16.36 -9.72 4.65
C ASN A 109 15.24 -8.71 4.37
N ALA A 110 14.21 -9.11 3.59
CA ALA A 110 13.02 -8.30 3.38
C ALA A 110 12.27 -8.07 4.71
N SER A 111 12.28 -9.06 5.61
CA SER A 111 11.72 -8.84 6.96
C SER A 111 12.53 -7.83 7.79
N GLY A 112 13.83 -7.66 7.53
CA GLY A 112 14.69 -6.74 8.26
C GLY A 112 14.72 -5.32 7.68
N ASP A 113 14.50 -5.15 6.37
CA ASP A 113 14.43 -3.85 5.68
C ASP A 113 13.35 -3.89 4.58
N PRO A 114 12.06 -3.88 4.96
CA PRO A 114 10.95 -4.15 4.06
C PRO A 114 10.84 -3.17 2.91
N ILE A 115 10.94 -1.86 3.18
CA ILE A 115 10.81 -0.82 2.16
C ILE A 115 11.93 -0.93 1.11
N LYS A 116 13.19 -1.13 1.53
CA LYS A 116 14.31 -1.28 0.60
C LYS A 116 14.12 -2.48 -0.33
N TYR A 117 13.72 -3.61 0.23
CA TYR A 117 13.54 -4.84 -0.53
C TYR A 117 12.32 -4.75 -1.45
N MET A 118 11.22 -4.19 -0.95
CA MET A 118 10.02 -3.97 -1.75
C MET A 118 10.34 -3.13 -3.00
N MET A 119 10.96 -1.96 -2.80
CA MET A 119 11.37 -1.09 -3.92
C MET A 119 12.26 -1.80 -4.93
N LYS A 120 13.16 -2.66 -4.46
CA LYS A 120 14.13 -3.36 -5.31
C LYS A 120 13.49 -4.47 -6.15
N TYR A 121 12.60 -5.27 -5.57
CA TYR A 121 12.14 -6.52 -6.18
C TYR A 121 10.77 -6.42 -6.87
N PHE A 122 10.01 -5.39 -6.52
CA PHE A 122 8.74 -5.03 -7.18
C PHE A 122 8.88 -3.85 -8.14
N GLU A 123 10.10 -3.52 -8.58
CA GLU A 123 10.39 -2.47 -9.58
C GLU A 123 9.75 -1.10 -9.29
N VAL A 124 9.60 -0.71 -8.02
CA VAL A 124 9.02 0.58 -7.65
C VAL A 124 9.91 1.71 -8.21
N PRO A 125 9.42 2.54 -9.13
CA PRO A 125 10.22 3.61 -9.71
C PRO A 125 10.65 4.64 -8.66
N ILE A 126 11.78 5.32 -8.90
CA ILE A 126 12.27 6.39 -8.01
C ILE A 126 12.36 7.67 -8.84
N ASP A 127 11.20 8.27 -9.06
CA ASP A 127 11.01 9.53 -9.76
C ASP A 127 9.89 10.34 -9.08
N GLU A 128 9.59 11.53 -9.58
CA GLU A 128 8.57 12.37 -8.96
C GLU A 128 7.14 11.89 -9.22
N GLU A 129 6.92 11.06 -10.24
CA GLU A 129 5.60 10.49 -10.52
C GLU A 129 5.28 9.41 -9.50
N SER A 130 6.21 8.48 -9.26
CA SER A 130 6.03 7.44 -8.24
C SER A 130 5.90 7.99 -6.82
N LEU A 131 6.55 9.13 -6.51
CA LEU A 131 6.35 9.83 -5.24
C LEU A 131 4.91 10.35 -5.12
N ARG A 132 4.37 10.99 -6.17
CA ARG A 132 2.98 11.49 -6.18
C ARG A 132 1.97 10.36 -6.08
N ASP A 133 2.23 9.23 -6.73
CA ASP A 133 1.36 8.05 -6.66
C ASP A 133 1.35 7.45 -5.25
N ALA A 134 2.51 7.35 -4.59
CA ALA A 134 2.61 6.91 -3.21
C ALA A 134 1.90 7.87 -2.24
N GLU A 135 2.03 9.19 -2.42
CA GLU A 135 1.31 10.20 -1.64
C GLU A 135 -0.20 10.10 -1.82
N ARG A 136 -0.67 9.88 -3.05
CA ARG A 136 -2.10 9.68 -3.33
C ARG A 136 -2.61 8.42 -2.63
N LEU A 137 -1.89 7.31 -2.71
CA LEU A 137 -2.20 6.07 -2.02
C LEU A 137 -2.32 6.29 -0.50
N GLY A 138 -1.34 6.97 0.11
CA GLY A 138 -1.34 7.27 1.55
C GLY A 138 -2.56 8.10 1.96
N ASN A 139 -2.91 9.13 1.18
CA ASN A 139 -4.10 9.95 1.42
C ASN A 139 -5.39 9.14 1.35
N ASP A 140 -5.53 8.26 0.35
CA ASP A 140 -6.74 7.44 0.17
C ASP A 140 -6.88 6.39 1.29
N ILE A 141 -5.78 5.74 1.69
CA ILE A 141 -5.77 4.82 2.84
C ILE A 141 -6.14 5.55 4.13
N SER A 142 -5.51 6.69 4.41
CA SER A 142 -5.77 7.45 5.64
C SER A 142 -7.24 7.91 5.74
N ARG A 143 -7.84 8.32 4.61
CA ARG A 143 -9.27 8.65 4.53
C ARG A 143 -10.16 7.44 4.84
N LEU A 144 -9.83 6.27 4.28
CA LEU A 144 -10.58 5.03 4.52
C LEU A 144 -10.47 4.56 5.98
N GLU A 145 -9.27 4.55 6.54
CA GLU A 145 -9.02 4.21 7.95
C GLU A 145 -9.84 5.13 8.86
N SER A 146 -9.80 6.44 8.62
CA SER A 146 -10.58 7.43 9.37
C SER A 146 -12.09 7.22 9.24
N ALA A 147 -12.59 6.90 8.04
CA ALA A 147 -14.01 6.63 7.83
C ALA A 147 -14.48 5.38 8.60
N ILE A 148 -13.68 4.32 8.59
CA ILE A 148 -13.96 3.09 9.32
C ILE A 148 -13.90 3.32 10.84
N GLU A 149 -12.90 4.06 11.34
CA GLU A 149 -12.82 4.41 12.75
C GLU A 149 -14.05 5.21 13.22
N ASN A 150 -14.48 6.20 12.43
CA ASN A 150 -15.68 6.98 12.70
C ASN A 150 -16.94 6.09 12.76
N LEU A 151 -17.07 5.12 11.84
CA LEU A 151 -18.16 4.15 11.87
C LEU A 151 -18.14 3.33 13.16
N TYR A 152 -16.99 2.80 13.57
CA TYR A 152 -16.87 2.02 14.81
C TYR A 152 -17.20 2.84 16.07
N MET A 153 -16.73 4.09 16.12
CA MET A 153 -17.02 4.99 17.23
C MET A 153 -18.53 5.30 17.32
N ARG A 154 -19.17 5.50 16.16
CA ARG A 154 -20.60 5.77 16.08
C ARG A 154 -21.46 4.55 16.39
N GLU A 155 -21.11 3.39 15.89
CA GLU A 155 -21.74 2.11 16.26
C GLU A 155 -21.70 1.92 17.77
N SER A 156 -20.52 2.12 18.37
CA SER A 156 -20.31 2.00 19.82
C SER A 156 -21.12 3.02 20.62
N SER A 157 -21.32 4.23 20.09
CA SER A 157 -22.16 5.26 20.70
C SER A 157 -23.64 4.91 20.63
N ILE A 158 -24.13 4.45 19.48
CA ILE A 158 -25.53 4.02 19.29
C ILE A 158 -25.83 2.85 20.23
N ARG A 159 -24.96 1.82 20.27
CA ARG A 159 -25.11 0.66 21.16
C ARG A 159 -25.15 1.04 22.64
N ARG A 160 -24.31 2.00 23.08
CA ARG A 160 -24.31 2.50 24.47
C ARG A 160 -25.55 3.32 24.81
N SER A 161 -26.12 4.02 23.83
CA SER A 161 -27.31 4.87 24.02
C SER A 161 -28.61 4.06 24.14
N ILE A 162 -28.66 2.87 23.53
CA ILE A 162 -29.83 2.00 23.55
C ILE A 162 -29.90 1.28 24.92
N ASN A 163 -30.78 1.74 25.80
CA ASN A 163 -31.00 1.15 27.12
C ASN A 163 -32.45 0.64 27.28
N PRO A 164 -32.77 -0.56 26.75
CA PRO A 164 -34.13 -1.06 26.75
C PRO A 164 -34.59 -1.42 28.17
N PRO A 165 -35.86 -1.11 28.55
CA PRO A 165 -36.40 -1.53 29.83
C PRO A 165 -36.32 -3.05 30.03
N ALA A 166 -36.02 -3.50 31.25
CA ALA A 166 -35.83 -4.93 31.55
C ALA A 166 -37.00 -5.84 31.13
N PHE A 167 -38.24 -5.31 31.12
CA PHE A 167 -39.42 -6.07 30.68
C PHE A 167 -39.45 -6.31 29.16
N ILE A 168 -38.86 -5.42 28.35
CA ILE A 168 -38.69 -5.61 26.91
C ILE A 168 -37.72 -6.76 26.68
N LEU A 169 -36.55 -6.72 27.31
CA LEU A 169 -35.56 -7.81 27.21
C LEU A 169 -36.09 -9.15 27.72
N LYS A 170 -36.93 -9.15 28.76
CA LYS A 170 -37.46 -10.39 29.36
C LYS A 170 -38.56 -11.06 28.54
N TYR A 171 -39.41 -10.30 27.85
CA TYR A 171 -40.63 -10.82 27.22
C TYR A 171 -40.72 -10.58 25.72
N PHE A 172 -39.91 -9.67 25.17
CA PHE A 172 -39.97 -9.20 23.78
C PHE A 172 -38.55 -9.02 23.19
N ALA A 173 -37.59 -9.85 23.60
CA ALA A 173 -36.21 -9.78 23.13
C ALA A 173 -36.12 -9.95 21.61
N ASP A 174 -36.83 -10.93 21.04
CA ASP A 174 -36.80 -11.21 19.60
C ASP A 174 -37.35 -10.03 18.79
N GLU A 175 -38.51 -9.48 19.18
CA GLU A 175 -39.09 -8.29 18.53
C GLU A 175 -38.18 -7.06 18.69
N PHE A 176 -37.55 -6.87 19.85
CA PHE A 176 -36.60 -5.79 20.04
C PHE A 176 -35.41 -5.95 19.09
N ASN A 177 -34.82 -7.15 19.03
CA ASN A 177 -33.72 -7.48 18.13
C ASN A 177 -34.12 -7.37 16.66
N GLU A 178 -35.36 -7.64 16.26
CA GLU A 178 -35.82 -7.43 14.89
C GLU A 178 -35.89 -5.92 14.55
N GLN A 179 -36.22 -5.08 15.53
CA GLN A 179 -36.31 -3.63 15.35
C GLN A 179 -34.95 -2.92 15.39
N VAL A 180 -33.96 -3.45 16.14
CA VAL A 180 -32.63 -2.84 16.33
C VAL A 180 -31.46 -3.69 15.82
N GLY A 181 -31.72 -4.88 15.30
CA GLY A 181 -30.71 -5.82 14.84
C GLY A 181 -30.14 -5.35 13.52
N VAL A 182 -28.91 -4.84 13.58
CA VAL A 182 -28.12 -4.51 12.41
C VAL A 182 -26.95 -5.47 12.35
N GLU A 183 -27.03 -6.41 11.42
CA GLU A 183 -25.88 -7.21 11.00
C GLU A 183 -25.22 -6.47 9.84
N VAL A 184 -24.18 -5.69 10.18
CA VAL A 184 -23.28 -5.11 9.18
C VAL A 184 -22.05 -5.98 9.04
N SER A 185 -21.67 -6.29 7.80
CA SER A 185 -20.42 -6.99 7.53
C SER A 185 -19.24 -6.07 7.84
N PRO A 186 -18.19 -6.51 8.53
CA PRO A 186 -17.05 -5.64 8.85
C PRO A 186 -16.43 -5.07 7.58
N VAL A 187 -16.35 -3.74 7.49
CA VAL A 187 -15.58 -3.08 6.41
C VAL A 187 -14.10 -3.21 6.71
N THR A 188 -13.36 -3.81 5.79
CA THR A 188 -11.90 -3.90 5.87
C THR A 188 -11.28 -2.96 4.86
N VAL A 189 -10.16 -2.34 5.23
CA VAL A 189 -9.37 -1.57 4.26
C VAL A 189 -8.69 -2.56 3.31
N PRO A 190 -8.85 -2.43 1.99
CA PRO A 190 -8.25 -3.34 1.02
C PRO A 190 -6.78 -2.96 0.78
N TYR A 191 -5.94 -3.06 1.81
CA TYR A 191 -4.53 -2.73 1.70
C TYR A 191 -3.87 -3.59 0.59
N PRO A 192 -3.05 -2.99 -0.29
CA PRO A 192 -2.15 -3.75 -1.15
C PRO A 192 -1.19 -4.58 -0.32
N VAL A 193 -0.92 -5.80 -0.75
CA VAL A 193 -0.09 -6.75 0.00
C VAL A 193 1.00 -7.32 -0.90
N TYR A 194 2.23 -6.95 -0.61
CA TYR A 194 3.43 -7.44 -1.30
C TYR A 194 4.07 -8.58 -0.51
N VAL A 195 4.38 -9.68 -1.17
CA VAL A 195 4.85 -10.92 -0.52
C VAL A 195 6.18 -11.36 -1.10
N PHE A 196 7.17 -11.53 -0.25
CA PHE A 196 8.38 -12.29 -0.58
C PHE A 196 8.14 -13.74 -0.21
N GLU A 197 8.19 -14.65 -1.18
CA GLU A 197 7.93 -16.08 -0.97
C GLU A 197 9.18 -16.91 -1.27
N TYR A 198 9.51 -17.82 -0.35
CA TYR A 198 10.44 -18.92 -0.59
C TYR A 198 9.69 -20.23 -0.52
N VAL A 199 9.88 -21.09 -1.51
CA VAL A 199 9.48 -22.50 -1.49
C VAL A 199 10.71 -23.36 -1.75
N SER A 200 10.96 -24.32 -0.88
CA SER A 200 12.07 -25.28 -1.06
C SER A 200 11.88 -26.11 -2.33
N ALA A 201 12.97 -26.55 -2.98
CA ALA A 201 12.91 -27.33 -4.22
C ALA A 201 12.11 -28.66 -4.10
N GLY A 202 12.01 -29.20 -2.88
CA GLY A 202 11.22 -30.39 -2.59
C GLY A 202 9.75 -30.10 -2.24
N GLY A 203 9.33 -28.83 -2.20
CA GLY A 203 7.99 -28.43 -1.77
C GLY A 203 7.71 -28.67 -0.27
N ASN A 204 8.70 -29.05 0.53
CA ASN A 204 8.49 -29.47 1.93
C ASN A 204 8.47 -28.31 2.94
N SER A 205 9.05 -27.17 2.58
CA SER A 205 9.09 -25.98 3.41
C SER A 205 8.82 -24.74 2.55
N SER A 206 8.10 -23.78 3.12
CA SER A 206 7.89 -22.45 2.59
C SER A 206 8.08 -21.40 3.70
N GLN A 207 8.49 -20.19 3.32
CA GLN A 207 8.53 -19.03 4.21
C GLN A 207 8.08 -17.79 3.45
N ARG A 208 7.37 -16.89 4.14
CA ARG A 208 6.90 -15.64 3.57
C ARG A 208 7.25 -14.45 4.45
N THR A 209 7.56 -13.34 3.80
CA THR A 209 7.53 -12.01 4.42
C THR A 209 6.46 -11.22 3.70
N THR A 210 5.50 -10.71 4.46
CA THR A 210 4.35 -9.97 3.95
C THR A 210 4.49 -8.51 4.34
N ILE A 211 4.35 -7.63 3.36
CA ILE A 211 4.36 -6.18 3.53
C ILE A 211 2.97 -5.69 3.14
N THR A 212 2.21 -5.26 4.14
CA THR A 212 0.88 -4.66 3.96
C THR A 212 1.06 -3.15 3.85
N LEU A 213 0.63 -2.56 2.73
CA LEU A 213 0.68 -1.11 2.53
C LEU A 213 -0.46 -0.42 3.30
N ASN A 214 -0.32 -0.39 4.63
CA ASN A 214 -1.11 0.47 5.52
C ASN A 214 -0.50 1.88 5.58
N SER A 215 -1.15 2.81 6.30
CA SER A 215 -0.66 4.20 6.43
C SER A 215 0.82 4.29 6.84
N GLU A 216 1.23 3.57 7.88
CA GLU A 216 2.61 3.57 8.36
C GLU A 216 3.63 3.11 7.29
N THR A 217 3.30 2.04 6.57
CA THR A 217 4.19 1.48 5.55
C THR A 217 4.29 2.41 4.34
N VAL A 218 3.19 3.05 3.95
CA VAL A 218 3.18 4.00 2.82
C VAL A 218 3.94 5.27 3.17
N ASP A 219 3.79 5.81 4.39
CA ASP A 219 4.56 6.96 4.85
C ASP A 219 6.07 6.67 4.82
N ALA A 220 6.48 5.50 5.33
CA ALA A 220 7.88 5.07 5.27
C ALA A 220 8.41 4.89 3.83
N LEU A 221 7.54 4.48 2.90
CA LEU A 221 7.87 4.39 1.48
C LEU A 221 8.07 5.79 0.87
N ILE A 222 7.14 6.71 1.11
CA ILE A 222 7.19 8.10 0.63
C ILE A 222 8.49 8.74 1.10
N GLU A 223 8.79 8.65 2.40
CA GLU A 223 10.03 9.18 2.98
C GLU A 223 11.26 8.60 2.28
N ARG A 224 11.31 7.28 2.08
CA ARG A 224 12.44 6.62 1.42
C ARG A 224 12.62 7.03 -0.05
N ILE A 225 11.52 7.22 -0.79
CA ILE A 225 11.56 7.69 -2.18
C ILE A 225 12.08 9.14 -2.21
N ASP A 226 11.52 10.02 -1.39
CA ASP A 226 11.91 11.43 -1.29
C ASP A 226 13.39 11.59 -0.90
N GLU A 227 13.87 10.84 0.10
CA GLU A 227 15.29 10.80 0.48
C GLU A 227 16.20 10.43 -0.70
N LYS A 228 15.82 9.40 -1.47
CA LYS A 228 16.60 8.96 -2.63
C LYS A 228 16.58 9.99 -3.75
N LEU A 229 15.45 10.67 -3.98
CA LEU A 229 15.33 11.74 -4.97
C LEU A 229 16.17 12.95 -4.59
N LYS A 230 16.09 13.39 -3.32
CA LYS A 230 16.93 14.45 -2.76
C LYS A 230 18.42 14.10 -2.88
N PHE A 231 18.80 12.86 -2.56
CA PHE A 231 20.18 12.40 -2.73
C PHE A 231 20.61 12.44 -4.19
N ARG A 232 19.80 11.93 -5.13
CA ARG A 232 20.10 11.98 -6.57
C ARG A 232 20.33 13.41 -7.03
N LYS A 233 19.49 14.38 -6.61
CA LYS A 233 19.62 15.81 -6.98
C LYS A 233 20.78 16.52 -6.26
N SER A 234 21.26 15.99 -5.14
CA SER A 234 22.34 16.61 -4.35
C SER A 234 23.67 16.63 -5.10
N ALA A 235 24.56 17.55 -4.70
CA ALA A 235 25.89 17.63 -5.30
C ALA A 235 26.75 16.38 -5.05
N ALA A 236 26.51 15.64 -3.96
CA ALA A 236 27.18 14.38 -3.69
C ALA A 236 26.68 13.28 -4.63
N GLY A 237 25.35 13.16 -4.81
CA GLY A 237 24.73 12.20 -5.72
C GLY A 237 25.14 12.43 -7.18
N GLN A 238 25.12 13.69 -7.63
CA GLN A 238 25.57 14.05 -8.98
C GLN A 238 27.04 13.68 -9.23
N ARG A 239 27.92 13.85 -8.24
CA ARG A 239 29.31 13.39 -8.33
C ARG A 239 29.45 11.87 -8.30
N ALA A 240 28.62 11.17 -7.53
CA ALA A 240 28.63 9.70 -7.48
C ALA A 240 28.26 9.07 -8.85
N LEU A 241 27.40 9.74 -9.64
CA LEU A 241 27.06 9.31 -11.00
C LEU A 241 28.24 9.41 -11.99
N MET A 242 29.26 10.22 -11.70
CA MET A 242 30.45 10.40 -12.55
C MET A 242 31.43 9.24 -12.48
N THR A 243 30.98 8.04 -12.87
CA THR A 243 31.79 6.81 -12.90
C THR A 243 32.89 6.86 -13.96
N ALA A 244 33.92 6.02 -13.81
CA ALA A 244 34.99 5.92 -14.81
C ALA A 244 34.46 5.52 -16.20
N SER A 245 33.47 4.62 -16.24
CA SER A 245 32.81 4.20 -17.49
C SER A 245 32.14 5.36 -18.20
N LEU A 246 31.34 6.16 -17.47
CA LEU A 246 30.69 7.34 -18.02
C LEU A 246 31.71 8.37 -18.52
N ARG A 247 32.77 8.64 -17.73
CA ARG A 247 33.83 9.56 -18.17
C ARG A 247 34.51 9.10 -19.45
N ASN A 248 34.81 7.80 -19.57
CA ASN A 248 35.41 7.24 -20.77
C ASN A 248 34.46 7.26 -21.96
N PHE A 249 33.16 7.04 -21.73
CA PHE A 249 32.13 7.19 -22.77
C PHE A 249 32.07 8.62 -23.31
N ILE A 250 32.00 9.63 -22.43
CA ILE A 250 31.98 11.04 -22.83
C ILE A 250 33.25 11.43 -23.60
N LYS A 251 34.43 10.99 -23.14
CA LYS A 251 35.70 11.19 -23.87
C LYS A 251 35.67 10.58 -25.27
N ARG A 252 35.14 9.35 -25.42
CA ARG A 252 35.00 8.72 -26.74
C ARG A 252 34.01 9.47 -27.63
N ARG A 253 32.84 9.85 -27.10
CA ARG A 253 31.83 10.65 -27.81
C ARG A 253 32.43 11.94 -28.37
N ASP A 254 33.28 12.58 -27.56
CA ASP A 254 33.95 13.83 -27.93
C ASP A 254 35.25 13.61 -28.72
N ASN A 255 35.49 12.39 -29.23
CA ASN A 255 36.70 12.02 -29.99
C ASN A 255 38.01 12.37 -29.27
N HIS A 256 38.04 12.24 -27.95
CA HIS A 256 39.16 12.63 -27.09
C HIS A 256 39.67 14.05 -27.43
N THR A 257 38.73 14.97 -27.62
CA THR A 257 38.98 16.36 -28.02
C THR A 257 38.32 17.31 -27.03
N CYS A 258 39.05 18.35 -26.63
CA CYS A 258 38.50 19.41 -25.79
C CYS A 258 37.38 20.14 -26.55
N ARG A 259 36.17 20.18 -25.98
CA ARG A 259 35.00 20.82 -26.59
C ARG A 259 35.06 22.35 -26.61
N TYR A 260 36.01 22.94 -25.87
CA TYR A 260 36.19 24.40 -25.81
C TYR A 260 37.29 24.89 -26.76
N CYS A 261 38.50 24.31 -26.71
CA CYS A 261 39.64 24.76 -27.50
C CYS A 261 39.98 23.85 -28.70
N SER A 262 39.22 22.77 -28.91
CA SER A 262 39.37 21.82 -30.02
C SER A 262 40.69 21.05 -30.09
N VAL A 263 41.56 21.15 -29.07
CA VAL A 263 42.81 20.36 -28.99
C VAL A 263 42.47 18.92 -28.60
N SER A 264 43.04 17.94 -29.32
CA SER A 264 42.80 16.50 -29.14
C SER A 264 44.05 15.76 -28.68
N LEU A 265 43.87 14.54 -28.16
CA LEU A 265 44.98 13.63 -27.85
C LEU A 265 45.83 13.26 -29.07
N ALA A 266 45.27 13.33 -30.28
CA ALA A 266 46.05 13.09 -31.50
C ALA A 266 47.03 14.23 -31.78
N ALA A 267 46.66 15.47 -31.46
CA ALA A 267 47.54 16.63 -31.58
C ALA A 267 48.53 16.73 -30.42
N GLU A 268 48.09 16.39 -29.20
CA GLU A 268 48.92 16.42 -27.98
C GLU A 268 48.75 15.11 -27.19
N PRO A 269 49.62 14.09 -27.40
CA PRO A 269 49.48 12.76 -26.81
C PRO A 269 49.45 12.71 -25.27
N HIS A 270 49.97 13.73 -24.60
CA HIS A 270 50.03 13.83 -23.14
C HIS A 270 49.03 14.84 -22.57
N LEU A 271 48.07 15.33 -23.37
CA LEU A 271 47.06 16.26 -22.91
C LEU A 271 46.12 15.60 -21.89
N LEU A 272 46.06 16.15 -20.68
CA LEU A 272 45.11 15.71 -19.68
C LEU A 272 43.70 16.21 -20.04
N LEU A 273 42.83 15.26 -20.36
CA LEU A 273 41.40 15.48 -20.60
C LEU A 273 40.58 15.02 -19.40
N GLU A 274 39.65 15.88 -19.00
CA GLU A 274 38.71 15.67 -17.90
C GLU A 274 37.29 15.83 -18.44
N VAL A 275 36.34 15.19 -17.76
CA VAL A 275 34.92 15.36 -18.05
C VAL A 275 34.36 16.30 -17.00
N ASP A 276 33.71 17.36 -17.46
CA ASP A 276 33.11 18.40 -16.64
C ASP A 276 31.67 18.67 -17.08
N HIS A 277 30.87 19.23 -16.19
CA HIS A 277 29.49 19.61 -16.48
C HIS A 277 29.46 20.94 -17.23
N ILE A 278 28.68 21.04 -18.31
CA ILE A 278 28.43 22.30 -19.04
C ILE A 278 27.85 23.34 -18.09
N LYS A 279 26.68 23.02 -17.50
CA LYS A 279 26.13 23.71 -16.33
C LYS A 279 26.68 23.04 -15.07
N PRO A 280 27.46 23.73 -14.22
CA PRO A 280 28.00 23.18 -12.98
C PRO A 280 26.93 22.70 -12.01
N ILE A 281 27.28 21.68 -11.23
CA ILE A 281 26.45 21.14 -10.15
C ILE A 281 26.01 22.23 -9.16
N SER A 282 26.89 23.19 -8.84
CA SER A 282 26.57 24.30 -7.91
C SER A 282 25.46 25.23 -8.41
N LYS A 283 25.11 25.17 -9.69
CA LYS A 283 24.00 25.92 -10.30
C LYS A 283 22.82 25.02 -10.66
N GLY A 284 22.80 23.78 -10.17
CA GLY A 284 21.78 22.78 -10.49
C GLY A 284 21.96 22.14 -11.86
N GLY A 285 23.20 21.91 -12.28
CA GLY A 285 23.50 21.04 -13.42
C GLY A 285 23.47 19.56 -13.02
N LEU A 286 22.88 18.73 -13.89
CA LEU A 286 22.77 17.28 -13.69
C LEU A 286 23.84 16.53 -14.47
N SER A 287 24.17 15.33 -14.02
CA SER A 287 25.16 14.40 -14.55
C SER A 287 24.62 13.59 -15.75
N GLU A 288 23.87 14.26 -16.62
CA GLU A 288 23.30 13.68 -17.84
C GLU A 288 24.25 13.86 -19.02
N ILE A 289 24.20 12.96 -20.00
CA ILE A 289 25.13 12.93 -21.13
C ILE A 289 25.21 14.29 -21.84
N GLU A 290 24.06 14.95 -22.01
CA GLU A 290 23.91 16.23 -22.70
C GLU A 290 24.55 17.38 -21.94
N ASN A 291 24.62 17.30 -20.61
CA ASN A 291 25.24 18.30 -19.75
C ASN A 291 26.70 17.99 -19.45
N LEU A 292 27.29 16.95 -20.04
CA LEU A 292 28.69 16.58 -19.85
C LEU A 292 29.51 16.89 -21.09
N GLN A 293 30.75 17.32 -20.88
CA GLN A 293 31.68 17.62 -21.95
C GLN A 293 33.11 17.27 -21.56
N THR A 294 33.91 16.92 -22.57
CA THR A 294 35.35 16.72 -22.42
C THR A 294 36.08 18.06 -22.53
N LEU A 295 36.86 18.42 -21.51
CA LEU A 295 37.70 19.61 -21.48
C LEU A 295 39.15 19.24 -21.19
N CYS A 296 40.10 19.98 -21.76
CA CYS A 296 41.48 19.88 -21.29
C CYS A 296 41.64 20.57 -19.93
N TRP A 297 42.64 20.14 -19.14
CA TRP A 297 42.88 20.67 -17.80
C TRP A 297 42.94 22.20 -17.73
N ARG A 298 43.47 22.87 -18.77
CA ARG A 298 43.53 24.35 -18.86
C ARG A 298 42.15 24.97 -19.01
N CYS A 299 41.33 24.43 -19.91
CA CYS A 299 39.97 24.91 -20.16
C CYS A 299 39.07 24.62 -18.95
N ASN A 300 39.18 23.41 -18.37
CA ASN A 300 38.42 23.03 -17.19
C ASN A 300 38.72 23.97 -16.01
N ARG A 301 40.01 24.22 -15.72
CA ARG A 301 40.43 25.14 -14.67
C ARG A 301 39.96 26.58 -14.91
N SER A 302 39.94 27.03 -16.16
CA SER A 302 39.47 28.38 -16.53
C SER A 302 37.96 28.53 -16.35
N LYS A 303 37.19 27.47 -16.67
CA LYS A 303 35.73 27.38 -16.52
C LYS A 303 35.31 27.38 -15.05
N SER A 304 35.86 26.45 -14.25
CA SER A 304 35.49 26.28 -12.83
C SER A 304 33.95 26.25 -12.66
N ASN A 305 33.41 27.01 -11.70
CA ASN A 305 31.97 27.14 -11.42
C ASN A 305 31.31 28.39 -12.05
N LYS A 306 31.98 29.04 -13.02
CA LYS A 306 31.58 30.38 -13.51
C LYS A 306 30.33 30.37 -14.39
N PHE A 307 30.20 29.36 -15.24
CA PHE A 307 29.10 29.20 -16.18
C PHE A 307 27.92 28.52 -15.50
#